data_AF-A0A6D2JB00-F1
#
_entry.id   AF-A0A6D2JB00-F1
#
_cell.length_a   1.000
_cell.length_b   1.000
_cell.length_c   1.000
_cell.angle_alpha   90.00
_cell.angle_beta   90.00
_cell.angle_gamma   90.00
#
_symmetry.space_group_name_H-M   'P 1'
#
loop_
_entity.id
_entity.type
_entity.pdbx_description
1 polymer ?
#
loop_
_entity_poly.entity_id
_entity_poly.type
_entity_poly.pdbx_seq_one_letter_code
_entity_poly.pdbx_strand_id
1 'polypeptide(L)'
;MALWIASELGREKEAFIVHAGVGLNEIPKVKNWNSVRRMSLMKNKIRNLAGSPECLELTAFLMQRGELVNISSEFFKSMPKLQVLDLSFNEHLTKVPDGVSDLVSLKYLNLSDTGIRHLPKGLQELKKLIHLNLEHTLQLSSIAGISNLHNLMI
;
A
#
# COMPACT_ATOMS: atom_id res chain seq x y z
N MET A 1 3.04 -9.35 29.74
CA MET A 1 1.65 -9.83 29.67
C MET A 1 1.46 -10.61 28.37
N ALA A 2 2.04 -11.82 28.28
CA ALA A 2 2.29 -12.50 27.00
C ALA A 2 2.18 -14.03 27.11
N LEU A 3 1.09 -14.55 27.66
CA LEU A 3 0.95 -16.00 27.87
C LEU A 3 -0.47 -16.56 27.68
N TRP A 4 -1.32 -15.91 26.89
CA TRP A 4 -2.70 -16.38 26.65
C TRP A 4 -3.10 -16.60 25.18
N ILE A 5 -2.30 -16.19 24.18
CA ILE A 5 -2.66 -16.36 22.76
C ILE A 5 -1.88 -17.53 22.16
N ALA A 6 -2.15 -18.76 22.62
CA ALA A 6 -1.41 -19.93 22.13
C ALA A 6 -2.27 -21.01 21.45
N SER A 7 -3.61 -20.95 21.47
CA SER A 7 -4.43 -22.01 20.85
C SER A 7 -5.11 -21.65 19.51
N GLU A 8 -5.15 -20.36 19.10
CA GLU A 8 -5.63 -19.93 17.77
C GLU A 8 -4.49 -19.65 16.77
N LEU A 9 -3.24 -19.66 17.25
CA LEU A 9 -2.05 -19.15 16.57
C LEU A 9 -1.58 -19.97 15.35
N GLY A 10 -2.24 -21.09 15.03
CA GLY A 10 -1.94 -21.88 13.83
C GLY A 10 -2.51 -21.26 12.54
N ARG A 11 -3.73 -20.71 12.61
CA ARG A 11 -4.42 -20.09 11.46
C ARG A 11 -4.14 -18.59 11.33
N GLU A 12 -3.83 -17.90 12.43
CA GLU A 12 -3.60 -16.46 12.42
C GLU A 12 -2.20 -16.04 11.95
N LYS A 13 -1.20 -16.94 12.01
CA LYS A 13 0.18 -16.61 11.60
C LYS A 13 0.31 -16.21 10.13
N GLU A 14 -0.55 -16.71 9.25
CA GLU A 14 -0.56 -16.31 7.84
C GLU A 14 -1.41 -15.06 7.57
N ALA A 15 -2.31 -14.69 8.50
CA ALA A 15 -3.14 -13.50 8.35
C ALA A 15 -2.33 -12.20 8.49
N PHE A 16 -1.17 -12.26 9.13
CA PHE A 16 -0.31 -11.10 9.36
C PHE A 16 1.12 -11.42 8.94
N ILE A 17 1.62 -10.73 7.91
CA ILE A 17 3.02 -10.81 7.49
C ILE A 17 3.71 -9.53 7.93
N VAL A 18 4.71 -9.62 8.81
CA VAL A 18 5.44 -8.46 9.33
C VAL A 18 6.94 -8.71 9.23
N HIS A 19 7.61 -7.98 8.34
CA HIS A 19 9.06 -7.99 8.17
C HIS A 19 9.56 -6.55 8.12
N ALA A 20 9.69 -5.92 9.29
CA ALA A 20 10.15 -4.54 9.38
C ALA A 20 11.66 -4.46 9.62
N GLY A 21 12.40 -3.67 8.84
CA GLY A 21 13.80 -3.36 9.15
C GLY A 21 14.81 -4.50 8.91
N VAL A 22 14.39 -5.59 8.28
CA VAL A 22 15.22 -6.80 8.13
C VAL A 22 16.12 -6.77 6.87
N GLY A 23 16.00 -5.72 6.06
CA GLY A 23 16.84 -5.53 4.87
C GLY A 23 16.42 -6.36 3.66
N LEU A 24 15.12 -6.63 3.50
CA LEU A 24 14.60 -7.32 2.31
C LEU A 24 14.87 -6.49 1.06
N ASN A 25 15.36 -7.14 0.00
CA ASN A 25 15.54 -6.54 -1.33
C ASN A 25 14.39 -6.88 -2.28
N GLU A 26 13.60 -7.90 -1.95
CA GLU A 26 12.44 -8.38 -2.70
C GLU A 26 11.30 -8.75 -1.74
N ILE A 27 10.09 -8.88 -2.30
CA ILE A 27 8.91 -9.34 -1.55
C ILE A 27 9.18 -10.77 -1.04
N PRO A 28 8.90 -11.07 0.25
CA PRO A 28 9.08 -12.42 0.76
C PRO A 28 8.18 -13.42 0.03
N LYS A 29 8.64 -14.67 -0.14
CA LYS A 29 7.83 -15.73 -0.73
C LYS A 29 6.61 -16.01 0.14
N VAL A 30 5.42 -15.65 -0.37
CA VAL A 30 4.13 -15.96 0.28
C VAL A 30 3.54 -17.20 -0.38
N LYS A 31 3.25 -18.23 0.42
CA LYS A 31 2.67 -19.49 -0.07
C LYS A 31 1.22 -19.32 -0.53
N ASN A 32 0.44 -18.56 0.24
CA ASN A 32 -0.97 -18.30 -0.04
C ASN A 32 -1.28 -16.83 0.22
N TRP A 33 -1.38 -16.02 -0.83
CA TRP A 33 -1.71 -14.60 -0.71
C TRP A 33 -3.15 -14.36 -0.22
N ASN A 34 -4.05 -15.31 -0.45
CA ASN A 34 -5.44 -15.21 -0.03
C ASN A 34 -5.66 -15.46 1.47
N SER A 35 -4.67 -15.97 2.21
CA SER A 35 -4.75 -16.02 3.68
C SER A 35 -4.28 -14.73 4.35
N VAL A 36 -3.58 -13.85 3.62
CA VAL A 36 -2.98 -12.64 4.17
C VAL A 36 -4.01 -11.52 4.32
N ARG A 37 -4.21 -11.04 5.56
CA ARG A 37 -5.09 -9.92 5.88
C ARG A 37 -4.35 -8.61 6.06
N ARG A 38 -3.14 -8.63 6.62
CA ARG A 38 -2.30 -7.45 6.77
C ARG A 38 -0.85 -7.78 6.46
N MET A 39 -0.20 -6.89 5.74
CA MET A 39 1.21 -7.03 5.39
C MET A 39 1.95 -5.73 5.70
N SER A 40 3.05 -5.85 6.44
CA SER A 40 4.01 -4.77 6.68
C SER A 40 5.39 -5.21 6.27
N LEU A 41 5.96 -4.49 5.31
CA LEU A 41 7.32 -4.65 4.81
C LEU A 41 8.08 -3.31 4.94
N MET A 42 7.71 -2.49 5.92
CA MET A 42 8.32 -1.18 6.16
C MET A 42 9.82 -1.27 6.44
N LYS A 43 10.57 -0.19 6.20
CA LYS A 43 12.01 -0.13 6.49
C LYS A 43 12.82 -1.24 5.81
N ASN A 44 12.51 -1.54 4.56
CA ASN A 44 13.26 -2.48 3.73
C ASN A 44 13.84 -1.80 2.49
N LYS A 45 14.62 -2.56 1.72
CA LYS A 45 15.32 -2.13 0.52
C LYS A 45 14.63 -2.62 -0.75
N ILE A 46 13.32 -2.87 -0.68
CA ILE A 46 12.52 -3.33 -1.82
C ILE A 46 12.33 -2.16 -2.77
N ARG A 47 12.97 -2.25 -3.94
CA ARG A 47 12.95 -1.17 -4.95
C ARG A 47 11.81 -1.29 -5.95
N ASN A 48 11.30 -2.49 -6.16
CA ASN A 48 10.28 -2.75 -7.17
C ASN A 48 9.20 -3.69 -6.61
N LEU A 49 7.94 -3.30 -6.79
CA LEU A 49 6.79 -4.18 -6.62
C LEU A 49 6.34 -4.62 -8.01
N ALA A 50 6.44 -5.92 -8.29
CA ALA A 50 6.14 -6.50 -9.59
C ALA A 50 5.17 -7.69 -9.46
N GLY A 51 4.58 -8.09 -10.58
CA GLY A 51 3.60 -9.17 -10.64
C GLY A 51 2.16 -8.70 -10.44
N SER A 52 1.27 -9.68 -10.23
CA SER A 52 -0.16 -9.49 -9.99
C SER A 52 -0.60 -10.47 -8.90
N PRO A 53 -0.23 -10.23 -7.62
CA PRO A 53 -0.58 -11.15 -6.55
C PRO A 53 -2.08 -11.07 -6.26
N GLU A 54 -2.76 -12.21 -6.25
CA GLU A 54 -4.16 -12.30 -5.83
C GLU A 54 -4.25 -12.24 -4.31
N CYS A 55 -4.57 -11.05 -3.77
CA CYS A 55 -4.65 -10.81 -2.34
C CYS A 55 -6.09 -10.46 -1.94
N LEU A 56 -7.00 -11.43 -2.06
CA LEU A 56 -8.44 -11.20 -1.92
C LEU A 56 -8.88 -10.83 -0.49
N GLU A 57 -8.07 -11.17 0.52
CA GLU A 57 -8.34 -10.87 1.94
C GLU A 57 -7.52 -9.71 2.51
N LEU A 58 -6.61 -9.11 1.73
CA LEU A 58 -5.69 -8.09 2.23
C LEU A 58 -6.45 -6.79 2.52
N THR A 59 -6.27 -6.28 3.74
CA THR A 59 -6.94 -5.07 4.26
C THR A 59 -5.98 -3.93 4.55
N ALA A 60 -4.70 -4.24 4.84
CA ALA A 60 -3.67 -3.23 5.07
C ALA A 60 -2.35 -3.66 4.43
N PHE A 61 -1.72 -2.74 3.71
CA PHE A 61 -0.39 -2.91 3.13
C PHE A 61 0.49 -1.71 3.48
N LEU A 62 1.54 -1.97 4.25
CA LEU A 62 2.43 -0.96 4.81
C LEU A 62 3.84 -1.16 4.26
N MET A 63 4.30 -0.22 3.45
CA MET A 63 5.56 -0.25 2.70
C MET A 63 6.38 1.04 2.92
N GLN A 64 6.16 1.73 4.03
CA GLN A 64 6.77 3.02 4.30
C GLN A 64 8.25 2.94 4.69
N ARG A 65 8.94 4.07 4.56
CA ARG A 65 10.35 4.27 4.95
C ARG A 65 11.29 3.28 4.27
N GLY A 66 11.12 3.08 2.97
CA GLY A 66 11.91 2.13 2.18
C GLY A 66 12.67 2.79 1.04
N GLU A 67 13.03 1.97 0.05
CA GLU A 67 13.68 2.41 -1.18
C GLU A 67 12.81 2.16 -2.42
N LEU A 68 11.48 2.16 -2.27
CA LEU A 68 10.56 1.82 -3.35
C LEU A 68 10.67 2.84 -4.49
N VAL A 69 10.90 2.35 -5.71
CA VAL A 69 11.07 3.16 -6.93
C VAL A 69 9.93 2.92 -7.90
N ASN A 70 9.59 1.65 -8.15
CA ASN A 70 8.60 1.28 -9.16
C ASN A 70 7.55 0.31 -8.61
N ILE A 71 6.32 0.46 -9.09
CA ILE A 71 5.21 -0.46 -8.88
C ILE A 71 4.65 -0.81 -10.26
N SER A 72 4.51 -2.10 -10.58
CA SER A 72 3.91 -2.54 -11.84
C SER A 72 2.43 -2.16 -11.92
N SER A 73 1.92 -1.95 -13.14
CA SER A 73 0.51 -1.62 -13.40
C SER A 73 -0.47 -2.64 -12.82
N GLU A 74 -0.05 -3.90 -12.77
CA GLU A 74 -0.87 -5.04 -12.38
C GLU A 74 -0.89 -5.28 -10.86
N PHE A 75 0.02 -4.65 -10.09
CA PHE A 75 0.27 -5.04 -8.71
C PHE A 75 -0.97 -4.88 -7.81
N PHE A 76 -1.77 -3.84 -8.04
CA PHE A 76 -2.95 -3.53 -7.23
C PHE A 76 -4.27 -4.12 -7.77
N LYS A 77 -4.27 -4.76 -8.95
CA LYS A 77 -5.50 -5.19 -9.63
C LYS A 77 -6.36 -6.16 -8.81
N SER A 78 -5.74 -7.00 -7.99
CA SER A 78 -6.40 -8.10 -7.28
C SER A 78 -6.40 -7.92 -5.76
N MET A 79 -6.76 -6.73 -5.27
CA MET A 79 -6.80 -6.39 -3.83
C MET A 79 -8.11 -5.68 -3.41
N PRO A 80 -9.30 -6.27 -3.68
CA PRO A 80 -10.59 -5.58 -3.56
C PRO A 80 -10.96 -5.16 -2.13
N LYS A 81 -10.34 -5.77 -1.11
CA LYS A 81 -10.58 -5.49 0.32
C LYS A 81 -9.57 -4.53 0.94
N LEU A 82 -8.58 -4.05 0.21
CA LEU A 82 -7.55 -3.18 0.76
C LEU A 82 -8.15 -1.86 1.23
N GLN A 83 -7.95 -1.51 2.50
CA GLN A 83 -8.49 -0.30 3.12
C GLN A 83 -7.39 0.71 3.46
N VAL A 84 -6.19 0.23 3.76
CA VAL A 84 -5.04 1.05 4.16
C VAL A 84 -3.85 0.73 3.26
N LEU A 85 -3.35 1.76 2.58
CA LEU A 85 -2.12 1.71 1.80
C LEU A 85 -1.19 2.83 2.27
N ASP A 86 -0.03 2.44 2.80
CA ASP A 86 1.01 3.38 3.22
C ASP A 86 2.28 3.16 2.40
N LEU A 87 2.58 4.11 1.53
CA LEU A 87 3.79 4.17 0.70
C LEU A 87 4.68 5.34 1.09
N SER A 88 4.43 5.98 2.24
CA SER A 88 5.15 7.18 2.66
C SER A 88 6.65 6.97 2.86
N PHE A 89 7.43 8.04 2.83
CA PHE A 89 8.89 7.98 2.99
C PHE A 89 9.55 7.01 1.99
N ASN A 90 9.10 7.02 0.74
CA ASN A 90 9.78 6.38 -0.39
C ASN A 90 10.12 7.49 -1.40
N GLU A 91 11.18 8.24 -1.11
CA GLU A 91 11.55 9.46 -1.86
C GLU A 91 11.79 9.24 -3.36
N HIS A 92 12.16 8.02 -3.76
CA HIS A 92 12.39 7.64 -5.15
C HIS A 92 11.13 7.17 -5.90
N LEU A 93 10.00 7.00 -5.21
CA LEU A 93 8.73 6.65 -5.83
C LEU A 93 8.17 7.87 -6.57
N THR A 94 8.34 7.89 -7.89
CA THR A 94 7.95 9.05 -8.72
C THR A 94 6.55 8.97 -9.32
N LYS A 95 5.94 7.78 -9.29
CA LYS A 95 4.60 7.51 -9.82
C LYS A 95 3.94 6.35 -9.08
N VAL A 96 2.63 6.43 -8.91
CA VAL A 96 1.78 5.32 -8.51
C VAL A 96 1.03 4.85 -9.76
N PRO A 97 0.96 3.54 -10.06
CA PRO A 97 0.27 3.04 -11.25
C PRO A 97 -1.23 3.33 -11.19
N ASP A 98 -1.86 3.50 -12.36
CA ASP A 98 -3.30 3.76 -12.47
C ASP A 98 -4.14 2.62 -11.85
N GLY A 99 -3.63 1.39 -11.79
CA GLY A 99 -4.26 0.26 -11.10
C GLY A 99 -4.53 0.48 -9.60
N VAL A 100 -4.03 1.56 -8.99
CA VAL A 100 -4.49 1.98 -7.66
C VAL A 100 -6.00 2.25 -7.63
N SER A 101 -6.62 2.58 -8.76
CA SER A 101 -8.07 2.79 -8.87
C SER A 101 -8.89 1.52 -8.63
N ASP A 102 -8.26 0.35 -8.77
CA ASP A 102 -8.89 -0.96 -8.53
C ASP A 102 -9.06 -1.25 -7.03
N LEU A 103 -8.44 -0.44 -6.16
CA LEU A 103 -8.55 -0.53 -4.71
C LEU A 103 -9.89 0.06 -4.22
N VAL A 104 -11.01 -0.47 -4.69
CA VAL A 104 -12.38 0.04 -4.46
C VAL A 104 -12.82 0.13 -2.99
N SER A 105 -12.06 -0.49 -2.08
CA SER A 105 -12.28 -0.43 -0.62
C SER A 105 -11.33 0.52 0.11
N LEU A 106 -10.43 1.21 -0.60
CA LEU A 106 -9.40 2.04 0.00
C LEU A 106 -10.03 3.22 0.74
N LYS A 107 -9.61 3.40 1.99
CA LYS A 107 -10.05 4.48 2.89
C LYS A 107 -8.92 5.42 3.25
N TYR A 108 -7.71 4.89 3.33
CA TYR A 108 -6.51 5.62 3.72
C TYR A 108 -5.39 5.36 2.71
N LEU A 109 -4.91 6.43 2.09
CA LEU A 109 -3.75 6.42 1.21
C LEU A 109 -2.73 7.43 1.73
N ASN A 110 -1.53 6.97 2.07
CA ASN A 110 -0.44 7.85 2.45
C ASN A 110 0.68 7.78 1.40
N LEU A 111 0.94 8.92 0.76
CA LEU A 111 2.03 9.16 -0.18
C LEU A 111 2.95 10.27 0.31
N SER A 112 2.91 10.65 1.60
CA SER A 112 3.75 11.69 2.16
C SER A 112 5.23 11.35 1.98
N ASP A 113 6.08 12.36 1.83
CA ASP A 113 7.52 12.17 1.71
C ASP A 113 7.90 11.21 0.55
N THR A 114 7.18 11.31 -0.57
CA THR A 114 7.50 10.60 -1.82
C THR A 114 7.86 11.57 -2.94
N GLY A 115 8.53 11.07 -3.97
CA GLY A 115 8.91 11.84 -5.16
C GLY A 115 7.81 11.93 -6.23
N ILE A 116 6.54 11.68 -5.88
CA ILE A 116 5.46 11.61 -6.86
C ILE A 116 5.30 12.93 -7.59
N ARG A 117 5.17 12.85 -8.92
CA ARG A 117 5.03 14.03 -9.79
C ARG A 117 3.59 14.31 -10.19
N HIS A 118 2.80 13.25 -10.30
CA HIS A 118 1.41 13.29 -10.71
C HIS A 118 0.61 12.27 -9.90
N LEU A 119 -0.64 12.61 -9.61
CA LEU A 119 -1.60 11.65 -9.07
C LEU A 119 -2.08 10.71 -10.19
N PRO A 120 -2.37 9.43 -9.89
CA PRO A 120 -2.89 8.48 -10.87
C PRO A 120 -4.27 8.93 -11.36
N LYS A 121 -4.56 8.70 -12.65
CA LYS A 121 -5.76 9.25 -13.31
C LYS A 121 -7.06 8.73 -12.67
N GLY A 122 -7.05 7.48 -12.21
CA GLY A 122 -8.20 6.83 -11.60
C GLY A 122 -8.37 7.10 -10.10
N LEU A 123 -7.58 7.99 -9.48
CA LEU A 123 -7.69 8.26 -8.04
C LEU A 123 -9.08 8.77 -7.63
N GLN A 124 -9.74 9.52 -8.51
CA GLN A 124 -11.13 9.98 -8.34
C GLN A 124 -12.18 8.84 -8.27
N GLU A 125 -11.83 7.62 -8.67
CA GLU A 125 -12.72 6.45 -8.60
C GLU A 125 -12.75 5.82 -7.20
N LEU A 126 -11.83 6.22 -6.32
CA LEU A 126 -11.77 5.75 -4.94
C LEU A 126 -12.84 6.45 -4.07
N LYS A 127 -14.12 6.13 -4.32
CA LYS A 127 -15.28 6.77 -3.65
C LYS A 127 -15.32 6.59 -2.12
N LYS A 128 -14.61 5.58 -1.61
CA LYS A 128 -14.48 5.29 -0.18
C LYS A 128 -13.23 5.92 0.46
N LEU A 129 -12.40 6.64 -0.30
CA LEU A 129 -11.21 7.28 0.22
C LEU A 129 -11.63 8.42 1.16
N ILE A 130 -11.20 8.33 2.41
CA ILE A 130 -11.53 9.28 3.48
C ILE A 130 -10.30 10.14 3.81
N HIS A 131 -9.10 9.58 3.65
CA HIS A 131 -7.86 10.28 3.96
C HIS A 131 -6.82 10.05 2.88
N LEU A 132 -6.25 11.15 2.40
CA LEU A 132 -5.13 11.17 1.47
C LEU A 132 -4.06 12.11 2.00
N ASN A 133 -2.93 11.56 2.42
CA ASN A 133 -1.80 12.36 2.85
C ASN A 133 -0.81 12.55 1.67
N LEU A 134 -0.57 13.82 1.34
CA LEU A 134 0.39 14.31 0.32
C LEU A 134 1.40 15.28 0.93
N GLU A 135 1.57 15.30 2.24
CA GLU A 135 2.55 16.14 2.91
C GLU A 135 3.95 15.85 2.36
N HIS A 136 4.74 16.91 2.17
CA HIS A 136 6.12 16.80 1.67
C HIS A 136 6.27 16.12 0.28
N THR A 137 5.23 16.09 -0.57
CA THR A 137 5.37 15.69 -1.99
C THR A 137 5.79 16.88 -2.85
N LEU A 138 7.02 17.36 -2.65
CA LEU A 138 7.51 18.62 -3.23
C LEU A 138 7.58 18.65 -4.77
N GLN A 139 7.57 17.48 -5.41
CA GLN A 139 7.63 17.31 -6.87
C GLN A 139 6.23 17.23 -7.53
N LEU A 140 5.16 17.21 -6.73
CA LEU A 140 3.79 17.06 -7.22
C LEU A 140 3.35 18.32 -7.95
N SER A 141 3.10 18.22 -9.26
CA SER A 141 2.80 19.39 -10.09
C SER A 141 1.33 19.83 -10.06
N SER A 142 0.41 18.95 -9.65
CA SER A 142 -1.02 19.23 -9.64
C SER A 142 -1.79 18.29 -8.72
N ILE A 143 -2.82 18.84 -8.08
CA ILE A 143 -3.81 18.11 -7.28
C ILE A 143 -5.16 17.96 -8.01
N ALA A 144 -5.25 18.28 -9.31
CA ALA A 144 -6.51 18.23 -10.04
C ALA A 144 -7.18 16.84 -10.02
N GLY A 145 -6.39 15.77 -9.85
CA GLY A 145 -6.85 14.38 -9.76
C GLY A 145 -7.70 14.03 -8.53
N ILE A 146 -7.83 14.94 -7.55
CA ILE A 146 -8.64 14.72 -6.33
C ILE A 146 -9.84 15.66 -6.22
N SER A 147 -10.09 16.49 -7.24
CA SER A 147 -11.19 17.48 -7.26
C SER A 147 -12.59 16.86 -7.06
N ASN A 148 -12.78 15.59 -7.43
CA ASN A 148 -14.05 14.86 -7.33
C ASN A 148 -14.17 13.98 -6.08
N LEU A 149 -13.23 14.07 -5.12
CA LEU A 149 -13.25 13.29 -3.89
C LEU A 149 -13.91 14.09 -2.76
N HIS A 150 -15.24 14.00 -2.64
CA HIS A 150 -16.03 14.77 -1.68
C HIS A 150 -15.91 14.29 -0.21
N ASN A 151 -15.39 13.08 0.01
CA ASN A 151 -15.24 12.49 1.35
C ASN A 151 -13.83 12.70 1.94
N LEU A 152 -12.98 13.49 1.26
CA LEU A 152 -11.56 13.56 1.55
C LEU A 152 -11.26 14.55 2.68
N MET A 153 -10.65 14.05 3.75
CA MET A 153 -9.87 14.86 4.68
C MET A 153 -8.43 14.91 4.17
N ILE A 154 -7.94 16.12 3.90
CA ILE A 154 -6.57 16.41 3.47
C ILE A 154 -5.78 16.90 4.67
#